data_AF-A0A6M3JN17-F1
#
_entry.id   AF-A0A6M3JN17-F1
#
_cell.length_a   1.000
_cell.length_b   1.000
_cell.length_c   1.000
_cell.angle_alpha   90.00
_cell.angle_beta   90.00
_cell.angle_gamma   90.00
#
_symmetry.space_group_name_H-M   'P 1'
#
loop_
_entity.id
_entity.type
_entity.pdbx_description
1 polymer ?
#
loop_
_entity_poly.entity_id
_entity_poly.type
_entity_poly.pdbx_seq_one_letter_code
_entity_poly.pdbx_strand_id
1 'polypeptide(L)'
;MKPTLCIDFDGTLHKYSKGWKDGSIYDEPIEGSKEFIDSVKDDFNIVIFTARMINSNDPNHTKKEIIEWLDKYGIHYDDITGYKISAVAYIDDRAIEFKGNWDNIKIKVDKIDESTRKELKILSWGEINNVKNRLLELYEKSKISKYLLG
;
A
#
# COMPACT_ATOMS: atom_id res chain seq x y z
N MET A 1 -4.90 9.90 30.81
CA MET A 1 -4.93 9.79 29.34
C MET A 1 -4.05 8.64 28.93
N LYS A 2 -4.52 7.74 28.06
CA LYS A 2 -3.70 6.68 27.49
C LYS A 2 -2.70 7.29 26.48
N PRO A 3 -1.45 6.80 26.40
CA PRO A 3 -0.56 7.14 25.29
C PRO A 3 -1.15 6.69 23.95
N THR A 4 -0.79 7.38 22.86
CA THR A 4 -1.32 7.06 21.51
C THR A 4 -0.37 6.15 20.76
N LEU A 5 -0.89 5.06 20.22
CA LEU A 5 -0.19 4.18 19.28
C LEU A 5 -0.76 4.43 17.88
N CYS A 6 0.06 4.91 16.96
CA CYS A 6 -0.32 5.07 15.56
C CYS A 6 -0.02 3.79 14.80
N ILE A 7 -1.01 3.28 14.07
CA ILE A 7 -0.88 2.05 13.28
C ILE A 7 -1.25 2.38 11.84
N ASP A 8 -0.33 2.11 10.92
CA ASP A 8 -0.59 2.23 9.49
C ASP A 8 -1.70 1.26 9.05
N PHE A 9 -2.36 1.59 7.95
CA PHE A 9 -3.42 0.75 7.40
C PHE A 9 -2.92 -0.21 6.33
N ASP A 10 -2.35 0.27 5.22
CA ASP A 10 -2.05 -0.54 4.03
C ASP A 10 -0.69 -1.22 4.09
N GLY A 11 -0.67 -2.55 4.19
CA GLY A 11 0.55 -3.32 4.39
C GLY A 11 0.85 -3.58 5.87
N THR A 12 0.09 -2.96 6.77
CA THR A 12 0.23 -3.11 8.23
C THR A 12 -1.01 -3.78 8.86
N LEU A 13 -2.21 -3.25 8.62
CA LEU A 13 -3.46 -3.88 9.05
C LEU A 13 -4.16 -4.59 7.90
N HIS A 14 -4.35 -3.89 6.78
CA HIS A 14 -4.88 -4.43 5.54
C HIS A 14 -3.74 -5.09 4.74
N LYS A 15 -3.91 -6.35 4.31
CA LYS A 15 -2.84 -7.13 3.65
C LYS A 15 -2.25 -6.48 2.39
N TYR A 16 -3.05 -5.69 1.68
CA TYR A 16 -2.61 -4.84 0.58
C TYR A 16 -1.82 -5.58 -0.53
N SER A 17 -2.23 -6.82 -0.81
CA SER A 17 -1.53 -7.79 -1.66
C SER A 17 -1.40 -7.39 -3.13
N LYS A 18 -2.19 -6.43 -3.60
CA LYS A 18 -2.19 -5.94 -4.99
C LYS A 18 -1.60 -4.53 -5.10
N GLY A 19 -1.18 -3.91 -3.99
CA GLY A 19 -0.80 -2.50 -3.91
C GLY A 19 -1.97 -1.55 -4.20
N TRP A 20 -1.63 -0.29 -4.52
CA TRP A 20 -2.63 0.74 -4.84
C TRP A 20 -3.33 0.43 -6.18
N LYS A 21 -4.65 0.59 -6.21
CA LYS A 21 -5.48 0.45 -7.41
C LYS A 21 -6.42 1.65 -7.56
N ASP A 22 -7.71 1.43 -7.42
CA ASP A 22 -8.79 2.42 -7.54
C ASP A 22 -9.21 3.01 -6.19
N GLY A 23 -8.50 2.67 -5.11
CA GLY A 23 -8.84 3.07 -3.74
C GLY A 23 -9.64 2.00 -2.98
N SER A 24 -10.07 0.91 -3.63
CA SER A 24 -10.76 -0.19 -2.97
C SER A 24 -9.94 -0.82 -1.84
N ILE A 25 -10.62 -1.26 -0.78
CA ILE A 25 -10.05 -2.06 0.31
C ILE A 25 -10.49 -3.51 0.08
N TYR A 26 -9.59 -4.31 -0.52
CA TYR A 26 -9.96 -5.58 -1.15
C TYR A 26 -9.49 -6.83 -0.38
N ASP A 27 -8.52 -6.70 0.53
CA ASP A 27 -8.04 -7.82 1.31
C ASP A 27 -8.61 -7.85 2.72
N GLU A 28 -8.46 -9.01 3.36
CA GLU A 28 -8.63 -9.21 4.78
C GLU A 28 -7.46 -8.63 5.60
N PRO A 29 -7.60 -8.54 6.94
CA PRO A 29 -6.52 -8.10 7.79
C PRO A 29 -5.30 -9.04 7.72
N ILE A 30 -4.12 -8.49 7.98
CA ILE A 30 -2.92 -9.29 8.23
C ILE A 30 -3.16 -10.15 9.48
N GLU A 31 -2.81 -11.43 9.41
CA GLU A 31 -2.94 -12.38 10.52
C GLU A 31 -2.27 -11.83 11.80
N GLY A 32 -2.97 -11.91 12.93
CA GLY A 32 -2.49 -11.38 14.22
C GLY A 32 -2.80 -9.91 14.48
N SER A 33 -3.27 -9.14 13.48
CA SER A 33 -3.53 -7.70 13.64
C SER A 33 -4.59 -7.41 14.71
N LYS A 34 -5.70 -8.17 14.69
CA LYS A 34 -6.79 -8.01 15.63
C LYS A 34 -6.36 -8.42 17.04
N GLU A 35 -5.69 -9.56 17.15
CA GLU A 35 -5.19 -10.10 18.42
C GLU A 35 -4.21 -9.14 19.08
N PHE A 36 -3.30 -8.54 18.30
CA PHE A 36 -2.39 -7.53 18.77
C PHE A 36 -3.15 -6.30 19.30
N ILE A 37 -4.06 -5.72 18.52
CA ILE A 37 -4.85 -4.55 18.93
C ILE A 37 -5.66 -4.86 20.19
N ASP A 38 -6.33 -6.02 20.25
CA ASP A 38 -7.10 -6.44 21.41
C ASP A 38 -6.22 -6.58 22.66
N SER A 39 -4.96 -6.98 22.52
CA SER A 39 -4.03 -7.11 23.64
C SER A 39 -3.52 -5.78 24.21
N VAL A 40 -3.68 -4.66 23.48
CA VAL A 40 -3.11 -3.34 23.87
C VAL A 40 -4.14 -2.20 23.93
N LYS A 41 -5.37 -2.37 23.44
CA LYS A 41 -6.40 -1.31 23.40
C LYS A 41 -6.78 -0.74 24.77
N ASP A 42 -6.57 -1.50 25.85
CA ASP A 42 -6.84 -1.02 27.21
C ASP A 42 -5.73 -0.10 27.74
N ASP A 43 -4.52 -0.19 27.18
CA ASP A 43 -3.36 0.59 27.60
C ASP A 43 -3.07 1.80 26.69
N PHE A 44 -3.50 1.74 25.42
CA PHE A 44 -3.23 2.76 24.40
C PHE A 44 -4.52 3.30 23.78
N ASN A 45 -4.46 4.55 23.30
CA ASN A 45 -5.39 5.02 22.28
C ASN A 45 -4.89 4.53 20.91
N ILE A 46 -5.69 3.75 20.21
CA ILE A 46 -5.37 3.15 18.91
C ILE A 46 -5.82 4.11 17.81
N VAL A 47 -4.85 4.72 17.12
CA VAL A 47 -5.14 5.62 16.01
C VAL A 47 -4.67 5.01 14.70
N ILE A 48 -5.59 4.81 13.77
CA ILE A 48 -5.26 4.37 12.42
C ILE A 48 -4.71 5.56 11.66
N PHE A 49 -3.47 5.45 11.19
CA PHE A 49 -2.76 6.51 10.49
C PHE A 49 -2.57 6.12 9.04
N THR A 50 -3.19 6.82 8.09
CA THR A 50 -3.15 6.37 6.69
C THR A 50 -3.10 7.49 5.68
N ALA A 51 -2.25 7.32 4.65
CA ALA A 51 -2.17 8.23 3.51
C ALA A 51 -3.44 8.21 2.63
N ARG A 52 -4.30 7.18 2.75
CA ARG A 52 -5.58 7.10 2.02
C ARG A 52 -6.43 8.36 2.19
N MET A 53 -6.46 8.89 3.41
CA MET A 53 -7.23 10.09 3.78
C MET A 53 -6.74 11.35 3.08
N ILE A 54 -5.44 11.47 2.80
CA ILE A 54 -4.85 12.64 2.12
C ILE A 54 -4.94 12.50 0.60
N ASN A 55 -4.81 11.28 0.08
CA ASN A 55 -4.78 11.03 -1.36
C ASN A 55 -6.17 10.87 -2.00
N SER A 56 -7.24 11.10 -1.23
CA SER A 56 -8.63 10.98 -1.67
C SER A 56 -9.23 12.33 -2.04
N ASN A 57 -10.02 12.36 -3.11
CA ASN A 57 -10.87 13.49 -3.46
C ASN A 57 -12.10 13.62 -2.52
N ASP A 58 -12.42 12.57 -1.77
CA ASP A 58 -13.45 12.56 -0.73
C ASP A 58 -12.91 11.83 0.52
N PRO A 59 -12.19 12.54 1.40
CA PRO A 59 -11.64 11.97 2.62
C PRO A 59 -12.71 11.42 3.58
N ASN A 60 -13.94 11.96 3.56
CA ASN A 60 -15.01 11.48 4.43
C ASN A 60 -15.52 10.11 3.97
N HIS A 61 -15.68 9.94 2.65
CA HIS A 61 -16.02 8.65 2.08
C HIS A 61 -14.92 7.62 2.36
N THR A 62 -13.66 7.98 2.15
CA THR A 62 -12.53 7.09 2.46
C THR A 62 -12.46 6.72 3.95
N LYS A 63 -12.70 7.67 4.87
CA LYS A 63 -12.79 7.36 6.30
C LYS A 63 -13.90 6.34 6.57
N LYS A 64 -15.05 6.51 5.94
CA LYS A 64 -16.19 5.59 6.08
C LYS A 64 -15.87 4.18 5.58
N GLU A 65 -15.22 4.03 4.43
CA GLU A 65 -14.82 2.71 3.92
C GLU A 65 -13.85 2.00 4.87
N ILE A 66 -12.90 2.74 5.45
CA ILE A 66 -11.97 2.18 6.46
C ILE A 66 -12.74 1.73 7.70
N ILE A 67 -13.69 2.54 8.19
CA ILE A 67 -14.55 2.18 9.33
C ILE A 67 -15.34 0.90 9.05
N GLU A 68 -16.02 0.83 7.91
CA GLU A 68 -16.81 -0.34 7.51
C GLU A 68 -15.94 -1.60 7.43
N TRP A 69 -14.70 -1.46 6.96
CA TRP A 69 -13.74 -2.56 6.93
C TRP A 69 -13.29 -2.97 8.34
N LEU A 70 -12.94 -2.02 9.21
CA LEU A 70 -12.54 -2.30 10.60
C LEU A 70 -13.67 -2.99 11.37
N ASP A 71 -14.90 -2.49 11.22
CA ASP A 71 -16.10 -3.04 11.86
C ASP A 71 -16.40 -4.46 11.35
N LYS A 72 -16.28 -4.70 10.04
CA LYS A 72 -16.46 -6.03 9.43
C LYS A 72 -15.53 -7.08 10.06
N TYR A 73 -14.31 -6.70 10.42
CA TYR A 73 -13.32 -7.60 11.02
C TYR A 73 -13.24 -7.49 12.55
N GLY A 74 -14.07 -6.64 13.17
CA GLY A 74 -14.10 -6.43 14.62
C GLY A 74 -12.79 -5.88 15.18
N ILE A 75 -12.10 -5.02 14.43
CA ILE A 75 -10.83 -4.41 14.83
C ILE A 75 -11.13 -3.09 15.57
N HIS A 76 -10.65 -2.98 16.81
CA HIS A 76 -10.80 -1.77 17.61
C HIS A 76 -9.99 -0.59 17.05
N TYR A 77 -10.56 0.61 17.12
CA TYR A 77 -9.87 1.87 16.87
C TYR A 77 -10.53 2.99 17.69
N ASP A 78 -9.76 4.01 18.04
CA ASP A 78 -10.26 5.21 18.74
C ASP A 78 -10.36 6.42 17.79
N ASP A 79 -9.50 6.51 16.77
CA ASP A 79 -9.61 7.51 15.69
C ASP A 79 -8.89 7.05 14.41
N ILE A 80 -9.15 7.76 13.31
CA ILE A 80 -8.53 7.57 11.99
C ILE A 80 -8.09 8.95 11.47
N THR A 81 -6.82 9.07 11.10
CA THR A 81 -6.23 10.33 10.61
C THR A 81 -5.27 10.11 9.44
N GLY A 82 -5.17 11.10 8.56
CA GLY A 82 -4.11 11.20 7.55
C GLY A 82 -2.96 12.12 7.97
N TYR A 83 -3.09 12.86 9.07
CA TYR A 83 -2.12 13.85 9.50
C TYR A 83 -1.24 13.33 10.64
N LYS A 84 0.02 13.77 10.68
CA LYS A 84 0.95 13.44 11.75
C LYS A 84 0.42 13.93 13.10
N ILE A 85 0.40 13.06 14.10
CA ILE A 85 -0.02 13.38 15.47
C ILE A 85 1.05 13.04 16.51
N SER A 86 0.88 13.49 17.74
CA SER A 86 1.73 13.02 18.84
C SER A 86 1.38 11.57 19.17
N ALA A 87 2.37 10.68 19.12
CA ALA A 87 2.23 9.26 19.43
C ALA A 87 3.49 8.75 20.11
N VAL A 88 3.35 7.72 20.94
CA VAL A 88 4.51 7.07 21.59
C VAL A 88 5.25 6.14 20.64
N ALA A 89 4.55 5.61 19.63
CA ALA A 89 5.13 4.80 18.56
C ALA A 89 4.25 4.85 17.30
N TYR A 90 4.89 4.54 16.17
CA TYR A 90 4.27 4.33 14.87
C TYR A 90 4.60 2.91 14.41
N ILE A 91 3.58 2.13 14.08
CA ILE A 91 3.71 0.79 13.49
C ILE A 91 3.35 0.93 12.01
N ASP A 92 4.31 0.70 11.13
CA ASP A 92 4.20 1.00 9.71
C ASP A 92 5.16 0.11 8.91
N ASP A 93 4.65 -0.55 7.88
CA ASP A 93 5.40 -1.51 7.04
C ASP A 93 6.56 -0.88 6.28
N ARG A 94 6.51 0.44 6.06
CA ARG A 94 7.48 1.22 5.28
C ARG A 94 8.35 2.12 6.15
N ALA A 95 8.09 2.22 7.45
CA ALA A 95 8.89 3.03 8.34
C ALA A 95 10.31 2.48 8.52
N ILE A 96 11.29 3.37 8.40
CA ILE A 96 12.68 3.06 8.75
C ILE A 96 12.97 3.62 10.14
N GLU A 97 13.20 2.75 11.11
CA GLU A 97 13.61 3.15 12.45
C GLU A 97 14.97 3.88 12.42
N PHE A 98 14.99 5.10 12.97
CA PHE A 98 16.19 5.93 13.12
C PHE A 98 16.73 5.88 14.55
N LYS A 99 17.98 5.41 14.68
CA LYS A 99 18.70 5.31 15.97
C LYS A 99 19.89 6.27 16.06
N GLY A 100 19.83 7.42 15.37
CA GLY A 100 20.89 8.44 15.44
C GLY A 100 22.05 8.24 14.46
N ASN A 101 21.97 7.32 13.50
CA ASN A 101 23.04 7.07 12.51
C ASN A 101 22.46 7.09 11.08
N TRP A 102 22.87 8.08 10.28
CA TRP A 102 22.40 8.29 8.91
C TRP A 102 23.02 7.36 7.88
N ASP A 103 24.24 6.87 8.09
CA ASP A 103 24.87 5.91 7.17
C ASP A 103 24.10 4.59 7.15
N ASN A 104 23.63 4.15 8.32
CA ASN A 104 22.74 2.99 8.44
C ASN A 104 21.40 3.23 7.72
N ILE A 105 20.86 4.45 7.77
CA ILE A 105 19.65 4.81 7.02
C ILE A 105 19.91 4.78 5.53
N LYS A 106 21.04 5.35 5.07
CA LYS A 106 21.42 5.36 3.66
C LYS A 106 21.46 3.95 3.08
N ILE A 107 22.06 3.00 3.80
CA ILE A 107 22.09 1.58 3.38
C ILE A 107 20.68 1.00 3.23
N LYS A 108 19.75 1.32 4.14
CA LYS A 108 18.36 0.85 4.06
C LYS A 108 17.62 1.49 2.89
N VAL A 109 17.78 2.80 2.68
CA VAL A 109 17.16 3.54 1.57
C VAL A 109 17.66 3.04 0.22
N ASP A 110 18.96 2.79 0.07
CA ASP A 110 19.53 2.31 -1.19
C ASP A 110 18.97 0.94 -1.60
N LYS A 111 18.67 0.07 -0.64
CA LYS A 111 18.01 -1.22 -0.89
C LYS A 111 16.56 -1.05 -1.40
N ILE A 112 15.85 -0.02 -0.96
CA ILE A 112 14.48 0.28 -1.45
C ILE A 112 14.54 0.70 -2.92
N ASP A 113 15.48 1.58 -3.28
CA ASP A 113 15.67 2.02 -4.67
C ASP A 113 16.04 0.84 -5.58
N GLU A 114 16.92 -0.07 -5.13
CA GLU A 114 17.26 -1.28 -5.90
C GLU A 114 16.05 -2.19 -6.13
N SER A 115 15.26 -2.47 -5.09
CA SER A 115 14.05 -3.30 -5.20
C SER A 115 13.02 -2.67 -6.15
N THR A 116 12.77 -1.37 -5.97
CA THR A 116 11.83 -0.59 -6.80
C THR A 116 12.26 -0.59 -8.27
N ARG A 117 13.56 -0.37 -8.54
CA ARG A 117 14.10 -0.45 -9.90
C ARG A 117 14.00 -1.84 -10.51
N LYS A 118 14.16 -2.90 -9.73
CA LYS A 118 14.00 -4.28 -10.20
C LYS A 118 12.55 -4.57 -10.58
N GLU A 119 11.59 -4.14 -9.77
CA GLU A 119 10.16 -4.26 -10.09
C GLU A 119 9.79 -3.47 -11.36
N LEU A 120 10.23 -2.21 -11.48
CA LEU A 120 10.02 -1.40 -12.69
C LEU A 120 10.67 -2.03 -13.94
N LYS A 121 11.86 -2.65 -13.81
CA LYS A 121 12.49 -3.40 -14.89
C LYS A 121 11.68 -4.63 -15.31
N ILE A 122 11.11 -5.37 -14.36
CA ILE A 122 10.25 -6.53 -14.65
C ILE A 122 8.95 -6.11 -15.35
N LEU A 123 8.30 -5.06 -14.85
CA LEU A 123 7.08 -4.49 -15.44
C LEU A 123 7.34 -3.97 -16.86
N SER A 124 8.41 -3.18 -17.05
CA SER A 124 8.76 -2.64 -18.37
C SER A 124 9.11 -3.73 -19.39
N TRP A 125 9.82 -4.81 -19.02
CA TRP A 125 10.18 -5.87 -19.98
C TRP A 125 8.95 -6.68 -20.45
N GLY A 126 8.01 -6.98 -19.54
CA GLY A 126 6.77 -7.68 -19.88
C GLY A 126 5.84 -6.84 -20.76
N GLU A 127 5.68 -5.55 -20.44
CA GLU A 127 4.85 -4.61 -21.20
C GLU A 127 5.46 -4.31 -22.58
N ILE A 128 6.79 -4.10 -22.66
CA ILE A 128 7.50 -3.87 -23.93
C ILE A 128 7.36 -5.09 -24.85
N ASN A 129 7.47 -6.31 -24.31
CA ASN A 129 7.31 -7.51 -25.14
C ASN A 129 5.88 -7.72 -25.62
N ASN A 130 4.87 -7.42 -24.79
CA ASN A 130 3.47 -7.48 -25.21
C ASN A 130 3.15 -6.45 -26.31
N VAL A 131 3.65 -5.22 -26.18
CA VAL A 131 3.50 -4.19 -27.22
C VAL A 131 4.24 -4.61 -28.50
N LYS A 132 5.46 -5.13 -28.38
CA LYS A 132 6.25 -5.62 -29.51
C LYS A 132 5.57 -6.78 -30.24
N ASN A 133 5.02 -7.74 -29.51
CA ASN A 133 4.29 -8.88 -30.09
C ASN A 133 3.01 -8.43 -30.79
N ARG A 134 2.26 -7.49 -30.21
CA ARG A 134 1.05 -6.92 -30.83
C ARG A 134 1.37 -6.12 -32.10
N LEU A 135 2.48 -5.36 -32.11
CA LEU A 135 2.96 -4.67 -33.31
C LEU A 135 3.42 -5.65 -34.40
N LEU A 136 4.07 -6.75 -34.02
CA LEU A 136 4.46 -7.83 -34.95
C LEU A 136 3.22 -8.51 -35.56
N GLU A 137 2.21 -8.85 -34.76
CA GLU A 137 0.95 -9.42 -35.28
C GLU A 137 0.25 -8.48 -36.26
N LEU A 138 0.17 -7.17 -35.93
CA LEU A 138 -0.43 -6.18 -36.81
C LEU A 138 0.36 -6.03 -38.12
N TYR A 139 1.69 -6.07 -38.03
CA TYR A 139 2.57 -6.05 -39.20
C TYR A 139 2.40 -7.29 -40.08
N GLU A 140 2.33 -8.49 -39.51
CA GLU A 140 2.08 -9.73 -40.26
C GLU A 140 0.70 -9.75 -40.90
N LYS A 141 -0.36 -9.33 -40.19
CA LYS A 141 -1.71 -9.17 -40.74
C LYS A 141 -1.71 -8.17 -41.92
N SER A 142 -0.95 -7.08 -41.81
CA SER A 142 -0.82 -6.10 -42.90
C SER A 142 -0.08 -6.65 -44.13
N LYS A 143 0.88 -7.56 -43.94
CA LYS A 143 1.57 -8.25 -45.04
C LYS A 143 0.63 -9.22 -45.76
N ILE A 144 -0.13 -10.02 -45.02
CA ILE A 144 -1.08 -11.00 -45.59
C ILE A 144 -2.16 -10.28 -46.42
N SER A 145 -2.65 -9.13 -45.95
CA SER A 145 -3.63 -8.32 -46.69
C SER A 145 -3.13 -7.81 -48.04
N LYS A 146 -1.82 -7.58 -48.21
CA LYS A 146 -1.22 -7.14 -49.48
C LYS A 146 -1.12 -8.25 -50.54
N TYR A 147 -1.15 -9.53 -50.14
CA TYR A 147 -1.08 -10.67 -51.06
C TYR A 147 -2.45 -11.21 -51.50
N LEU A 148 -3.54 -10.79 -50.86
CA LEU A 148 -4.91 -11.22 -51.19
C LEU A 148 -5.69 -10.20 -52.03
N LEU A 149 -5.12 -9.01 -52.28
CA LEU A 149 -5.71 -7.92 -53.06
C LEU A 149 -4.91 -7.61 -54.35
N GLY A 150 -3.97 -8.48 -54.72
CA GLY A 150 -3.21 -8.43 -55.97
C GLY A 150 -3.66 -9.51 -56.94
#